data_AF-A0A1N7QBF6-F1
#
_entry.id   AF-A0A1N7QBF6-F1
#
_cell.length_a   1.000
_cell.length_b   1.000
_cell.length_c   1.000
_cell.angle_alpha   90.00
_cell.angle_beta   90.00
_cell.angle_gamma   90.00
#
_symmetry.space_group_name_H-M   'P 1'
#
loop_
_entity.id
_entity.type
_entity.pdbx_description
1 polymer ?
#
loop_
_entity_poly.entity_id
_entity_poly.type
_entity_poly.pdbx_seq_one_letter_code
_entity_poly.pdbx_strand_id
1 'polypeptide(L)'
;MVILEWTKPGIWIEGIDKDAAWRISRQIECLEGAILEAIVTLNMFDQVQASRQNMERDRGEFEARRKISREVEAELFPDGMMPTGMPNEDFGEEFDKRRLLVDAKVRHQMWQRGFLPQSLLSKPPFIFAKAFIHALDLFDKFLEDIAKDLDAPNSIKDIHRSFRVSLPDLRGIRNSIQHSEDRSKGEHYGKKINLKRVDKSKIGIEGTALVNMALNGNKFGTTMSDGHYGAVDVSVQTIDVLRNTLLEVYSAFEWKGGERLYPS
;
A
#
# COMPACT_ATOMS: atom_id res chain seq x y z
N MET A 1 -4.14 17.00 4.05
CA MET A 1 -4.87 16.69 2.81
C MET A 1 -4.08 17.29 1.66
N VAL A 2 -3.62 16.44 0.77
CA VAL A 2 -2.90 16.80 -0.46
C VAL A 2 -3.94 17.01 -1.56
N ILE A 3 -3.88 18.16 -2.20
CA ILE A 3 -4.58 18.47 -3.46
C ILE A 3 -3.48 18.85 -4.44
N LEU A 4 -3.46 18.19 -5.60
CA LEU A 4 -2.49 18.47 -6.65
C LEU A 4 -3.25 18.86 -7.91
N GLU A 5 -3.06 20.10 -8.35
CA GLU A 5 -3.77 20.67 -9.49
C GLU A 5 -2.96 20.53 -10.78
N TRP A 6 -3.66 20.39 -11.91
CA TRP A 6 -3.11 20.47 -13.25
C TRP A 6 -4.16 20.95 -14.27
N THR A 7 -3.68 21.49 -15.39
CA THR A 7 -4.53 22.00 -16.47
C THR A 7 -4.39 21.11 -17.70
N LYS A 8 -5.52 20.63 -18.23
CA LYS A 8 -5.60 19.99 -19.53
C LYS A 8 -5.77 21.07 -20.61
N PRO A 9 -4.94 21.08 -21.66
CA PRO A 9 -4.90 22.17 -22.65
C PRO A 9 -6.10 22.24 -23.60
N GLY A 10 -6.89 21.16 -23.70
CA GLY A 10 -8.11 21.16 -24.50
C GLY A 10 -8.95 19.90 -24.31
N ILE A 11 -9.99 19.76 -25.13
CA ILE A 11 -10.97 18.68 -25.02
C ILE A 11 -10.67 17.59 -26.06
N TRP A 12 -10.30 18.00 -27.26
CA TRP A 12 -10.12 17.10 -28.41
C TRP A 12 -8.68 17.14 -28.90
N ILE A 13 -8.14 15.98 -29.28
CA ILE A 13 -6.87 15.88 -29.99
C ILE A 13 -7.13 16.14 -31.47
N GLU A 14 -6.34 17.02 -32.09
CA GLU A 14 -6.35 17.27 -33.54
C GLU A 14 -5.08 16.70 -34.22
N GLY A 15 -5.06 16.71 -35.56
CA GLY A 15 -3.90 16.29 -36.35
C GLY A 15 -3.81 14.78 -36.64
N ILE A 16 -4.74 13.96 -36.11
CA ILE A 16 -4.80 12.51 -36.32
C ILE A 16 -6.22 12.04 -36.70
N ASP A 17 -6.35 10.78 -37.11
CA ASP A 17 -7.64 10.16 -37.42
C ASP A 17 -8.60 10.21 -36.20
N LYS A 18 -9.92 10.30 -36.46
CA LYS A 18 -10.92 10.46 -35.40
C LYS A 18 -10.99 9.27 -34.45
N ASP A 19 -10.90 8.06 -34.97
CA ASP A 19 -10.96 6.85 -34.13
C ASP A 19 -9.69 6.72 -33.28
N ALA A 20 -8.55 7.12 -33.84
CA ALA A 20 -7.29 7.24 -33.13
C ALA A 20 -7.34 8.30 -32.02
N ALA A 21 -7.83 9.49 -32.33
CA ALA A 21 -7.99 10.59 -31.37
C ALA A 21 -8.88 10.17 -30.19
N TRP A 22 -10.00 9.50 -30.47
CA TRP A 22 -10.90 9.01 -29.41
C TRP A 22 -10.24 7.95 -28.53
N ARG A 23 -9.57 6.96 -29.15
CA ARG A 23 -8.85 5.89 -28.44
C ARG A 23 -7.76 6.44 -27.53
N ILE A 24 -6.90 7.33 -28.05
CA ILE A 24 -5.81 7.94 -27.28
C ILE A 24 -6.36 8.85 -26.18
N SER A 25 -7.39 9.65 -26.46
CA SER A 25 -8.02 10.51 -25.45
C SER A 25 -8.53 9.70 -24.25
N ARG A 26 -9.14 8.53 -24.50
CA ARG A 26 -9.58 7.63 -23.44
C ARG A 26 -8.42 7.09 -22.59
N GLN A 27 -7.27 6.79 -23.20
CA GLN A 27 -6.08 6.35 -22.46
C GLN A 27 -5.51 7.49 -21.60
N ILE A 28 -5.53 8.73 -22.11
CA ILE A 28 -5.12 9.91 -21.37
C ILE A 28 -6.07 10.19 -20.19
N GLU A 29 -7.38 10.03 -20.36
CA GLU A 29 -8.35 10.11 -19.26
C GLU A 29 -8.08 9.05 -18.19
N CYS A 30 -7.64 7.85 -18.59
CA CYS A 30 -7.22 6.82 -17.65
C CYS A 30 -5.95 7.21 -16.87
N LEU A 31 -4.99 7.93 -17.50
CA LEU A 31 -3.84 8.51 -16.79
C LEU A 31 -4.29 9.55 -15.75
N GLU A 32 -5.21 10.45 -16.12
CA GLU A 32 -5.82 11.43 -15.22
C GLU A 32 -6.46 10.73 -14.01
N GLY A 33 -7.24 9.67 -14.26
CA GLY A 33 -7.87 8.86 -13.21
C GLY A 33 -6.86 8.18 -12.27
N ALA A 34 -5.78 7.63 -12.81
CA ALA A 34 -4.72 7.02 -12.01
C ALA A 34 -4.03 8.02 -11.06
N ILE A 35 -3.87 9.29 -11.48
CA ILE A 35 -3.37 10.35 -10.60
C ILE A 35 -4.34 10.61 -9.45
N LEU A 36 -5.65 10.70 -9.74
CA LEU A 36 -6.67 10.91 -8.71
C LEU A 36 -6.70 9.75 -7.70
N GLU A 37 -6.60 8.51 -8.17
CA GLU A 37 -6.47 7.34 -7.29
C GLU A 37 -5.23 7.42 -6.41
N ALA A 38 -4.08 7.84 -6.97
CA ALA A 38 -2.85 8.03 -6.21
C ALA A 38 -3.01 9.13 -5.13
N ILE A 39 -3.67 10.25 -5.45
CA ILE A 39 -3.94 11.34 -4.49
C ILE A 39 -4.86 10.85 -3.35
N VAL A 40 -5.95 10.14 -3.68
CA VAL A 40 -6.88 9.62 -2.66
C VAL A 40 -6.18 8.62 -1.75
N THR A 41 -5.44 7.68 -2.33
CA THR A 41 -4.76 6.64 -1.56
C THR A 41 -3.63 7.20 -0.70
N LEU A 42 -2.90 8.22 -1.16
CA LEU A 42 -1.92 8.95 -0.33
C LEU A 42 -2.60 9.65 0.86
N ASN A 43 -3.70 10.37 0.61
CA ASN A 43 -4.43 11.03 1.68
C ASN A 43 -4.93 10.06 2.76
N MET A 44 -5.45 8.89 2.34
CA MET A 44 -5.87 7.84 3.26
C MET A 44 -4.69 7.23 4.03
N PHE A 45 -3.55 7.05 3.35
CA PHE A 45 -2.30 6.59 3.97
C PHE A 45 -1.83 7.56 5.07
N ASP A 46 -1.77 8.86 4.77
CA ASP A 46 -1.36 9.88 5.73
C ASP A 46 -2.31 9.97 6.92
N GLN A 47 -3.63 9.87 6.67
CA GLN A 47 -4.64 9.89 7.73
C GLN A 47 -4.47 8.72 8.71
N VAL A 48 -4.23 7.50 8.22
CA VAL A 48 -4.03 6.36 9.11
C VAL A 48 -2.69 6.42 9.86
N GLN A 49 -1.64 6.95 9.23
CA GLN A 49 -0.34 7.14 9.89
C GLN A 49 -0.45 8.16 11.03
N ALA A 50 -1.12 9.28 10.81
CA ALA A 50 -1.38 10.29 11.84
C ALA A 50 -2.24 9.74 12.99
N SER A 51 -3.30 8.99 12.66
CA SER A 51 -4.19 8.38 13.66
C SER A 51 -3.45 7.39 14.56
N ARG A 52 -2.51 6.64 14.00
CA ARG A 52 -1.72 5.65 14.73
C ARG A 52 -0.75 6.28 15.73
N GLN A 53 -0.10 7.38 15.35
CA GLN A 53 0.75 8.14 16.26
C GLN A 53 -0.03 8.72 17.46
N ASN A 54 -1.31 9.04 17.27
CA ASN A 54 -2.17 9.51 18.35
C ASN A 54 -2.63 8.36 19.28
N MET A 55 -2.95 7.19 18.74
CA MET A 55 -3.33 6.01 19.53
C MET A 55 -2.19 5.48 20.41
N GLU A 56 -0.95 5.45 19.92
CA GLU A 56 0.22 4.97 20.69
C GLU A 56 0.53 5.83 21.93
N ARG A 57 -0.10 7.00 22.07
CA ARG A 57 0.05 7.89 23.23
C ARG A 57 -1.03 7.70 24.30
N ASP A 58 -2.05 6.87 24.06
CA ASP A 58 -3.17 6.73 24.99
C ASP A 58 -2.86 5.70 26.11
N ARG A 59 -2.73 6.19 27.34
CA ARG A 59 -2.51 5.37 28.55
C ARG A 59 -3.77 4.61 28.99
N GLY A 60 -4.95 4.94 28.45
CA GLY A 60 -6.24 4.40 28.89
C GLY A 60 -6.46 2.92 28.56
N GLU A 61 -5.86 2.39 27.49
CA GLU A 61 -6.05 0.99 27.07
C GLU A 61 -5.54 0.00 28.13
N PHE A 62 -4.36 0.26 28.70
CA PHE A 62 -3.75 -0.64 29.68
C PHE A 62 -4.59 -0.73 30.96
N GLU A 63 -5.08 0.40 31.45
CA GLU A 63 -5.94 0.46 32.64
C GLU A 63 -7.30 -0.20 32.39
N ALA A 64 -7.92 0.08 31.24
CA ALA A 64 -9.17 -0.55 30.82
C ALA A 64 -9.03 -2.07 30.73
N ARG A 65 -7.96 -2.55 30.08
CA ARG A 65 -7.69 -3.99 29.95
C ARG A 65 -7.49 -4.67 31.29
N ARG A 66 -6.74 -4.04 32.20
CA ARG A 66 -6.49 -4.57 33.55
C ARG A 66 -7.78 -4.69 34.36
N LYS A 67 -8.65 -3.69 34.27
CA LYS A 67 -9.95 -3.70 34.95
C LYS A 67 -10.84 -4.82 34.41
N ILE A 68 -10.98 -4.92 33.09
CA ILE A 68 -11.79 -5.96 32.43
C ILE A 68 -11.25 -7.36 32.73
N SER A 69 -9.93 -7.56 32.74
CA SER A 69 -9.32 -8.86 33.07
C SER A 69 -9.77 -9.34 34.45
N ARG A 70 -9.70 -8.47 35.46
CA ARG A 70 -10.12 -8.81 36.83
C ARG A 70 -11.61 -9.13 36.91
N GLU A 71 -12.46 -8.35 36.23
CA GLU A 71 -13.91 -8.57 36.20
C GLU A 71 -14.25 -9.90 35.54
N VAL A 72 -13.62 -10.21 34.40
CA VAL A 72 -13.82 -11.46 33.67
C VAL A 72 -13.28 -12.68 34.43
N GLU A 73 -12.11 -12.57 35.05
CA GLU A 73 -11.53 -13.64 35.87
C GLU A 73 -12.44 -13.98 37.07
N ALA A 74 -12.92 -12.96 37.79
CA ALA A 74 -13.83 -13.14 38.91
C ALA A 74 -15.19 -13.72 38.50
N GLU A 75 -15.70 -13.39 37.31
CA GLU A 75 -16.97 -13.90 36.79
C GLU A 75 -16.86 -15.35 36.34
N LEU A 76 -15.80 -15.71 35.59
CA LEU A 76 -15.65 -17.05 35.02
C LEU A 76 -15.10 -18.06 36.03
N PHE A 77 -14.25 -17.60 36.96
CA PHE A 77 -13.54 -18.44 37.91
C PHE A 77 -13.59 -17.82 39.32
N PRO A 78 -14.77 -17.80 39.98
CA PRO A 78 -14.94 -17.19 41.30
C PRO A 78 -14.05 -17.83 42.38
N ASP A 79 -13.74 -19.13 42.24
CA ASP A 79 -12.86 -19.88 43.14
C ASP A 79 -11.36 -19.75 42.78
N GLY A 80 -11.05 -18.95 41.76
CA GLY A 80 -9.69 -18.66 41.29
C GLY A 80 -9.32 -19.34 39.97
N MET A 81 -8.33 -18.75 39.29
CA MET A 81 -7.85 -19.21 37.97
C MET A 81 -7.16 -20.58 37.99
N MET A 82 -6.65 -21.00 39.15
CA MET A 82 -5.92 -22.25 39.29
C MET A 82 -6.89 -23.43 39.28
N PRO A 83 -6.71 -24.42 38.39
CA PRO A 83 -7.49 -25.64 38.43
C PRO A 83 -7.25 -26.39 39.76
N THR A 84 -8.31 -26.87 40.39
CA THR A 84 -8.23 -27.59 41.68
C THR A 84 -8.76 -29.02 41.53
N GLY A 85 -8.17 -29.97 42.25
CA GLY A 85 -8.68 -31.34 42.36
C GLY A 85 -8.44 -32.24 41.14
N MET A 86 -7.38 -31.97 40.38
CA MET A 86 -7.04 -32.73 39.16
C MET A 86 -5.59 -33.26 39.20
N PRO A 87 -5.28 -34.35 38.48
CA PRO A 87 -3.93 -34.88 38.36
C PRO A 87 -2.96 -33.86 37.74
N ASN A 88 -1.67 -33.93 38.11
CA ASN A 88 -0.65 -33.01 37.61
C ASN A 88 -0.49 -33.02 36.08
N GLU A 89 -0.80 -34.14 35.42
CA GLU A 89 -0.67 -34.31 33.97
C GLU A 89 -1.69 -33.45 33.20
N ASP A 90 -2.92 -33.29 33.72
CA ASP A 90 -3.99 -32.53 33.09
C ASP A 90 -4.01 -31.04 33.50
N PHE A 91 -3.29 -30.70 34.57
CA PHE A 91 -3.28 -29.37 35.17
C PHE A 91 -2.87 -28.27 34.17
N GLY A 92 -1.81 -28.52 33.40
CA GLY A 92 -1.29 -27.55 32.44
C GLY A 92 -2.27 -27.24 31.31
N GLU A 93 -2.86 -28.28 30.72
CA GLU A 93 -3.84 -28.12 29.65
C GLU A 93 -5.10 -27.40 30.13
N GLU A 94 -5.60 -27.74 31.32
CA GLU A 94 -6.78 -27.09 31.88
C GLU A 94 -6.52 -25.62 32.21
N PHE A 95 -5.36 -25.31 32.80
CA PHE A 95 -4.97 -23.91 33.05
C PHE A 95 -4.89 -23.11 31.74
N ASP A 96 -4.32 -23.69 30.68
CA ASP A 96 -4.25 -23.04 29.36
C ASP A 96 -5.65 -22.81 28.75
N LYS A 97 -6.57 -23.78 28.87
CA LYS A 97 -7.97 -23.61 28.44
C LYS A 97 -8.66 -22.48 29.19
N ARG A 98 -8.51 -22.42 30.52
CA ARG A 98 -9.06 -21.33 31.35
C ARG A 98 -8.49 -19.98 30.93
N ARG A 99 -7.17 -19.88 30.75
CA ARG A 99 -6.50 -18.65 30.28
C ARG A 99 -7.04 -18.21 28.92
N LEU A 100 -7.20 -19.15 27.98
CA LEU A 100 -7.72 -18.86 26.65
C LEU A 100 -9.17 -18.32 26.69
N LEU A 101 -10.02 -18.88 27.56
CA LEU A 101 -11.40 -18.42 27.77
C LEU A 101 -11.45 -17.00 28.34
N VAL A 102 -10.66 -16.72 29.38
CA VAL A 102 -10.51 -15.34 29.92
C VAL A 102 -10.05 -14.39 28.82
N ASP A 103 -8.95 -14.73 28.15
CA ASP A 103 -8.37 -13.89 27.10
C ASP A 103 -9.38 -13.60 25.97
N ALA A 104 -10.16 -14.59 25.55
CA ALA A 104 -11.19 -14.41 24.54
C ALA A 104 -12.26 -13.41 25.02
N LYS A 105 -12.80 -13.58 26.23
CA LYS A 105 -13.84 -12.70 26.76
C LYS A 105 -13.33 -11.29 27.03
N VAL A 106 -12.12 -11.14 27.57
CA VAL A 106 -11.44 -9.84 27.73
C VAL A 106 -11.28 -9.15 26.39
N ARG A 107 -10.78 -9.85 25.35
CA ARG A 107 -10.65 -9.29 24.01
C ARG A 107 -11.99 -8.82 23.45
N HIS A 108 -13.05 -9.63 23.55
CA HIS A 108 -14.38 -9.25 23.08
C HIS A 108 -14.92 -7.99 23.78
N GLN A 109 -14.76 -7.90 25.11
CA GLN A 109 -15.19 -6.71 25.85
C GLN A 109 -14.36 -5.47 25.52
N MET A 110 -13.05 -5.63 25.30
CA MET A 110 -12.18 -4.55 24.79
C MET A 110 -12.66 -4.05 23.43
N TRP A 111 -13.00 -4.96 22.51
CA TRP A 111 -13.50 -4.61 21.17
C TRP A 111 -14.83 -3.85 21.23
N GLN A 112 -15.75 -4.27 22.10
CA GLN A 112 -17.03 -3.56 22.32
C GLN A 112 -16.85 -2.13 22.84
N ARG A 113 -15.73 -1.86 23.52
CA ARG A 113 -15.36 -0.52 24.01
C ARG A 113 -14.52 0.27 23.00
N GLY A 114 -14.32 -0.25 21.79
CA GLY A 114 -13.60 0.42 20.70
C GLY A 114 -12.09 0.15 20.63
N PHE A 115 -11.54 -0.67 21.54
CA PHE A 115 -10.12 -1.04 21.50
C PHE A 115 -9.90 -2.16 20.48
N LEU A 116 -9.51 -1.82 19.26
CA LEU A 116 -9.28 -2.80 18.20
C LEU A 116 -7.96 -3.56 18.40
N PRO A 117 -7.88 -4.83 17.95
CA PRO A 117 -6.63 -5.59 18.05
C PRO A 117 -5.54 -5.00 17.15
N GLN A 118 -4.29 -4.99 17.65
CA GLN A 118 -3.13 -4.46 16.93
C GLN A 118 -2.90 -5.12 15.55
N SER A 119 -3.27 -6.40 15.42
CA SER A 119 -3.21 -7.12 14.15
C SER A 119 -4.11 -6.52 13.07
N LEU A 120 -5.20 -5.83 13.44
CA LEU A 120 -6.06 -5.07 12.54
C LEU A 120 -5.54 -3.64 12.37
N LEU A 121 -5.13 -2.96 13.45
CA LEU A 121 -4.62 -1.59 13.40
C LEU A 121 -3.36 -1.43 12.54
N SER A 122 -2.56 -2.49 12.43
CA SER A 122 -1.35 -2.49 11.60
C SER A 122 -1.60 -2.62 10.11
N LYS A 123 -2.80 -3.03 9.65
CA LYS A 123 -3.08 -3.33 8.23
C LYS A 123 -3.40 -2.11 7.36
N PRO A 124 -4.19 -1.11 7.79
CA PRO A 124 -4.58 0.01 6.94
C PRO A 124 -3.42 0.71 6.22
N PRO A 125 -2.27 1.01 6.86
CA PRO A 125 -1.14 1.63 6.15
C PRO A 125 -0.65 0.78 4.96
N PHE A 126 -0.59 -0.55 5.13
CA PHE A 126 -0.20 -1.45 4.05
C PHE A 126 -1.27 -1.54 2.96
N ILE A 127 -2.55 -1.45 3.30
CA ILE A 127 -3.65 -1.47 2.31
C ILE A 127 -3.54 -0.24 1.42
N PHE A 128 -3.44 0.95 2.03
CA PHE A 128 -3.35 2.20 1.27
C PHE A 128 -2.04 2.34 0.50
N ALA A 129 -0.91 1.88 1.06
CA ALA A 129 0.35 1.83 0.33
C ALA A 129 0.26 0.91 -0.91
N LYS A 130 -0.36 -0.27 -0.82
CA LYS A 130 -0.57 -1.14 -1.99
C LYS A 130 -1.47 -0.50 -3.03
N ALA A 131 -2.56 0.14 -2.60
CA ALA A 131 -3.46 0.84 -3.50
C ALA A 131 -2.76 2.00 -4.22
N PHE A 132 -1.89 2.73 -3.51
CA PHE A 132 -1.03 3.75 -4.09
C PHE A 132 -0.09 3.15 -5.17
N ILE A 133 0.66 2.10 -4.85
CA ILE A 133 1.53 1.40 -5.81
C ILE A 133 0.74 0.90 -7.03
N HIS A 134 -0.48 0.41 -6.82
CA HIS A 134 -1.36 -0.03 -7.90
C HIS A 134 -1.74 1.13 -8.83
N ALA A 135 -2.09 2.31 -8.29
CA ALA A 135 -2.38 3.49 -9.09
C ALA A 135 -1.17 3.94 -9.93
N LEU A 136 0.04 3.89 -9.38
CA LEU A 136 1.27 4.19 -10.13
C LEU A 136 1.51 3.18 -11.27
N ASP A 137 1.31 1.88 -11.03
CA ASP A 137 1.46 0.85 -12.07
C ASP A 137 0.39 0.96 -13.16
N LEU A 138 -0.82 1.35 -12.77
CA LEU A 138 -1.91 1.61 -13.71
C LEU A 138 -1.54 2.78 -14.65
N PHE A 139 -0.96 3.84 -14.10
CA PHE A 139 -0.40 4.94 -14.89
C PHE A 139 0.69 4.46 -15.87
N ASP A 140 1.67 3.66 -15.43
CA ASP A 140 2.72 3.09 -16.32
C ASP A 140 2.10 2.30 -17.48
N LYS A 141 1.08 1.49 -17.21
CA LYS A 141 0.43 0.64 -18.22
C LYS A 141 -0.29 1.47 -19.29
N PHE A 142 -1.09 2.44 -18.89
CA PHE A 142 -1.78 3.29 -19.85
C PHE A 142 -0.79 4.14 -20.65
N LEU A 143 0.29 4.61 -20.02
CA LEU A 143 1.36 5.32 -20.73
C LEU A 143 2.09 4.39 -21.72
N GLU A 144 2.34 3.14 -21.33
CA GLU A 144 2.92 2.12 -22.22
C GLU A 144 2.02 1.83 -23.42
N ASP A 145 0.70 1.78 -23.22
CA ASP A 145 -0.27 1.54 -24.28
C ASP A 145 -0.30 2.70 -25.28
N ILE A 146 -0.28 3.96 -24.80
CA ILE A 146 -0.16 5.14 -25.69
C ILE A 146 1.19 5.11 -26.43
N ALA A 147 2.29 4.75 -25.75
CA ALA A 147 3.62 4.69 -26.37
C ALA A 147 3.74 3.63 -27.49
N LYS A 148 2.91 2.60 -27.46
CA LYS A 148 2.83 1.55 -28.49
C LYS A 148 1.88 1.89 -29.63
N ASP A 149 1.00 2.87 -29.44
CA ASP A 149 0.05 3.28 -30.46
C ASP A 149 0.79 3.90 -31.66
N LEU A 150 0.41 3.50 -32.88
CA LEU A 150 1.05 3.98 -34.11
C LEU A 150 0.65 5.40 -34.46
N ASP A 151 -0.52 5.85 -33.99
CA ASP A 151 -1.03 7.19 -34.22
C ASP A 151 -0.53 8.20 -33.17
N ALA A 152 0.15 7.72 -32.11
CA ALA A 152 0.74 8.57 -31.10
C ALA A 152 2.08 9.17 -31.56
N PRO A 153 2.39 10.42 -31.16
CA PRO A 153 3.69 11.03 -31.40
C PRO A 153 4.83 10.17 -30.86
N ASN A 154 5.93 10.07 -31.62
CA ASN A 154 7.09 9.28 -31.21
C ASN A 154 7.72 9.76 -29.89
N SER A 155 7.53 11.03 -29.52
CA SER A 155 7.98 11.58 -28.23
C SER A 155 7.38 10.86 -27.02
N ILE A 156 6.19 10.26 -27.15
CA ILE A 156 5.57 9.49 -26.05
C ILE A 156 6.46 8.30 -25.61
N LYS A 157 7.19 7.69 -26.54
CA LYS A 157 8.11 6.58 -26.21
C LYS A 157 9.26 7.02 -25.31
N ASP A 158 9.76 8.23 -25.52
CA ASP A 158 10.83 8.80 -24.70
C ASP A 158 10.28 9.28 -23.35
N ILE A 159 9.07 9.85 -23.31
CA ILE A 159 8.34 10.18 -22.07
C ILE A 159 8.13 8.92 -21.23
N HIS A 160 7.66 7.82 -21.83
CA HIS A 160 7.49 6.53 -21.15
C HIS A 160 8.81 5.98 -20.60
N ARG A 161 9.90 6.08 -21.36
CA ARG A 161 11.24 5.68 -20.89
C ARG A 161 11.68 6.52 -19.69
N SER A 162 11.49 7.85 -19.75
CA SER A 162 11.82 8.77 -18.66
C SER A 162 11.07 8.42 -17.37
N PHE A 163 9.76 8.18 -17.48
CA PHE A 163 8.92 7.77 -16.35
C PHE A 163 9.46 6.50 -15.66
N ARG A 164 9.85 5.48 -16.44
CA ARG A 164 10.41 4.22 -15.90
C ARG A 164 11.78 4.40 -15.25
N VAL A 165 12.56 5.38 -15.69
CA VAL A 165 13.83 5.74 -15.04
C VAL A 165 13.59 6.46 -13.71
N SER A 166 12.54 7.27 -13.61
CA SER A 166 12.17 7.95 -12.36
C SER A 166 11.64 6.99 -11.28
N LEU A 167 10.99 5.89 -11.67
CA LEU A 167 10.40 4.91 -10.76
C LEU A 167 10.86 3.46 -11.09
N PRO A 168 12.16 3.16 -10.95
CA PRO A 168 12.76 1.92 -11.48
C PRO A 168 12.24 0.65 -10.78
N ASP A 169 11.95 0.74 -9.48
CA ASP A 169 11.52 -0.42 -8.68
C ASP A 169 10.01 -0.70 -8.76
N LEU A 170 9.21 0.23 -9.30
CA LEU A 170 7.74 0.19 -9.25
C LEU A 170 7.18 -1.14 -9.75
N ARG A 171 7.58 -1.56 -10.96
CA ARG A 171 7.08 -2.77 -11.59
C ARG A 171 7.48 -4.03 -10.82
N GLY A 172 8.71 -4.07 -10.32
CA GLY A 172 9.22 -5.21 -9.54
C GLY A 172 8.50 -5.36 -8.20
N ILE A 173 8.20 -4.24 -7.54
CA ILE A 173 7.39 -4.18 -6.32
C ILE A 173 5.96 -4.64 -6.61
N ARG A 174 5.28 -4.06 -7.61
CA ARG A 174 3.89 -4.43 -7.95
C ARG A 174 3.76 -5.92 -8.26
N ASN A 175 4.66 -6.47 -9.07
CA ASN A 175 4.65 -7.90 -9.39
C ASN A 175 4.81 -8.76 -8.13
N SER A 176 5.63 -8.31 -7.17
CA SER A 176 5.84 -9.04 -5.92
C SER A 176 4.63 -8.95 -4.97
N ILE A 177 3.89 -7.84 -5.00
CA ILE A 177 2.60 -7.74 -4.30
C ILE A 177 1.57 -8.71 -4.90
N GLN A 178 1.49 -8.79 -6.24
CA GLN A 178 0.52 -9.65 -6.94
C GLN A 178 0.81 -11.14 -6.80
N HIS A 179 2.08 -11.52 -6.70
CA HIS A 179 2.53 -12.90 -6.55
C HIS A 179 3.02 -13.19 -5.12
N SER A 180 2.30 -12.67 -4.13
CA SER A 180 2.70 -12.74 -2.72
C SER A 180 2.83 -14.18 -2.20
N GLU A 181 2.07 -15.12 -2.78
CA GLU A 181 2.09 -16.55 -2.50
C GLU A 181 3.45 -17.19 -2.85
N ASP A 182 3.96 -16.93 -4.05
CA ASP A 182 5.29 -17.36 -4.49
C ASP A 182 6.38 -16.65 -3.70
N ARG A 183 6.22 -15.33 -3.49
CA ARG A 183 7.19 -14.52 -2.75
C ARG A 183 7.33 -14.97 -1.31
N SER A 184 6.26 -15.43 -0.67
CA SER A 184 6.32 -15.96 0.70
C SER A 184 7.21 -17.20 0.84
N LYS A 185 7.39 -17.96 -0.25
CA LYS A 185 8.26 -19.15 -0.32
C LYS A 185 9.70 -18.81 -0.73
N GLY A 186 9.99 -17.54 -0.98
CA GLY A 186 11.24 -17.09 -1.59
C GLY A 186 11.36 -17.52 -3.05
N GLU A 187 10.24 -17.56 -3.77
CA GLU A 187 10.17 -18.08 -5.14
C GLU A 187 9.64 -17.05 -6.14
N HIS A 188 9.93 -17.31 -7.41
CA HIS A 188 9.36 -16.63 -8.56
C HIS A 188 8.97 -17.67 -9.62
N TYR A 189 7.68 -17.89 -9.85
CA TYR A 189 7.22 -18.92 -10.79
C TYR A 189 7.85 -20.29 -10.50
N GLY A 190 7.84 -20.68 -9.22
CA GLY A 190 8.41 -21.95 -8.73
C GLY A 190 9.94 -22.04 -8.69
N LYS A 191 10.68 -20.97 -9.03
CA LYS A 191 12.15 -20.94 -8.94
C LYS A 191 12.60 -20.16 -7.70
N LYS A 192 13.59 -20.68 -6.96
CA LYS A 192 14.17 -19.99 -5.80
C LYS A 192 14.83 -18.67 -6.23
N ILE A 193 14.54 -17.61 -5.48
CA ILE A 193 15.15 -16.30 -5.66
C ILE A 193 16.54 -16.31 -5.02
N ASN A 194 17.55 -15.84 -5.76
CA ASN A 194 18.87 -15.60 -5.21
C ASN A 194 18.89 -14.26 -4.46
N LEU A 195 18.72 -14.31 -3.14
CA LEU A 195 18.64 -13.11 -2.30
C LEU A 195 19.94 -12.31 -2.33
N LYS A 196 19.81 -11.00 -2.51
CA LYS A 196 20.93 -10.06 -2.44
C LYS A 196 20.93 -9.32 -1.12
N ARG A 197 22.09 -8.78 -0.75
CA ARG A 197 22.23 -8.05 0.51
C ARG A 197 21.33 -6.82 0.50
N VAL A 198 20.54 -6.68 1.56
CA VAL A 198 19.73 -5.50 1.81
C VAL A 198 20.61 -4.44 2.45
N ASP A 199 20.53 -3.23 1.92
CA ASP A 199 21.16 -2.07 2.51
C ASP A 199 20.38 -1.65 3.77
N LYS A 200 21.11 -1.54 4.88
CA LYS A 200 20.60 -1.12 6.19
C LYS A 200 19.92 0.25 6.12
N SER A 201 20.35 1.13 5.23
CA SER A 201 19.75 2.45 5.04
C SER A 201 18.28 2.39 4.57
N LYS A 202 17.86 1.29 3.94
CA LYS A 202 16.53 1.17 3.34
C LYS A 202 15.47 0.71 4.33
N ILE A 203 15.77 -0.30 5.17
CA ILE A 203 14.80 -0.90 6.11
C ILE A 203 15.37 -1.22 7.50
N GLY A 204 16.56 -0.70 7.85
CA GLY A 204 17.15 -0.93 9.17
C GLY A 204 17.70 -2.34 9.42
N ILE A 205 17.63 -3.23 8.42
CA ILE A 205 18.16 -4.60 8.47
C ILE A 205 19.39 -4.67 7.57
N GLU A 206 20.46 -5.29 8.07
CA GLU A 206 21.68 -5.55 7.32
C GLU A 206 21.84 -7.06 7.10
N GLY A 207 22.03 -7.49 5.86
CA GLY A 207 22.23 -8.90 5.52
C GLY A 207 21.36 -9.36 4.35
N THR A 208 21.28 -10.67 4.15
CA THR A 208 20.41 -11.31 3.14
C THR A 208 19.09 -11.69 3.80
N ALA A 209 18.02 -10.99 3.44
CA ALA A 209 16.68 -11.24 3.98
C ALA A 209 15.64 -11.23 2.86
N LEU A 210 14.68 -12.16 2.97
CA LEU A 210 13.47 -12.13 2.17
C LEU A 210 12.47 -11.20 2.86
N VAL A 211 12.19 -10.06 2.24
CA VAL A 211 11.32 -9.02 2.77
C VAL A 211 10.06 -9.02 1.94
N ASN A 212 8.96 -9.56 2.48
CA ASN A 212 7.72 -9.67 1.73
C ASN A 212 7.03 -8.31 1.57
N MET A 213 6.79 -7.61 2.68
CA MET A 213 6.25 -6.25 2.67
C MET A 213 6.85 -5.50 3.85
N ALA A 214 7.55 -4.42 3.55
CA ALA A 214 8.07 -3.50 4.55
C ALA A 214 7.52 -2.11 4.29
N LEU A 215 7.13 -1.45 5.38
CA LEU A 215 6.77 -0.04 5.39
C LEU A 215 7.69 0.65 6.40
N ASN A 216 8.64 1.44 5.90
CA ASN A 216 9.58 2.20 6.71
C ASN A 216 9.31 3.70 6.53
N GLY A 217 8.57 4.30 7.47
CA GLY A 217 7.99 5.63 7.28
C GLY A 217 7.05 5.62 6.07
N ASN A 218 7.42 6.35 5.02
CA ASN A 218 6.66 6.43 3.77
C ASN A 218 7.23 5.53 2.66
N LYS A 219 8.31 4.78 2.92
CA LYS A 219 8.89 3.85 1.95
C LYS A 219 8.18 2.51 2.01
N PHE A 220 7.48 2.17 0.94
CA PHE A 220 6.90 0.84 0.75
C PHE A 220 7.82 -0.01 -0.14
N GLY A 221 8.20 -1.19 0.32
CA GLY A 221 9.11 -2.04 -0.45
C GLY A 221 9.03 -3.53 -0.15
N THR A 222 9.67 -4.29 -1.03
CA THR A 222 9.67 -5.77 -1.06
C THR A 222 10.93 -6.27 -1.77
N THR A 223 11.31 -7.50 -1.47
CA THR A 223 12.26 -8.26 -2.30
C THR A 223 11.62 -8.58 -3.64
N MET A 224 12.31 -8.23 -4.73
CA MET A 224 11.89 -8.42 -6.12
C MET A 224 12.37 -9.78 -6.67
N SER A 225 11.98 -10.12 -7.90
CA SER A 225 12.34 -11.39 -8.56
C SER A 225 13.84 -11.61 -8.71
N ASP A 226 14.61 -10.53 -8.80
CA ASP A 226 16.07 -10.55 -8.97
C ASP A 226 16.81 -10.62 -7.62
N GLY A 227 16.07 -10.72 -6.52
CA GLY A 227 16.57 -10.82 -5.15
C GLY A 227 16.99 -9.51 -4.52
N HIS A 228 16.93 -8.38 -5.23
CA HIS A 228 17.15 -7.08 -4.62
C HIS A 228 15.92 -6.62 -3.84
N TYR A 229 16.16 -5.82 -2.80
CA TYR A 229 15.11 -5.06 -2.14
C TYR A 229 14.88 -3.74 -2.90
N GLY A 230 13.67 -3.61 -3.45
CA GLY A 230 13.18 -2.38 -4.09
C GLY A 230 12.22 -1.64 -3.18
N ALA A 231 12.17 -0.32 -3.29
CA ALA A 231 11.22 0.51 -2.55
C ALA A 231 10.74 1.71 -3.37
N VAL A 232 9.49 2.10 -3.14
CA VAL A 232 8.88 3.32 -3.69
C VAL A 232 8.37 4.17 -2.54
N ASP A 233 8.55 5.48 -2.67
CA ASP A 233 8.04 6.46 -1.72
C ASP A 233 6.53 6.65 -1.92
N VAL A 234 5.75 6.48 -0.86
CA VAL A 234 4.33 6.85 -0.79
C VAL A 234 4.28 8.32 -0.38
N SER A 235 4.38 9.21 -1.37
CA SER A 235 4.62 10.63 -1.12
C SER A 235 4.08 11.53 -2.22
N VAL A 236 3.95 12.83 -1.91
CA VAL A 236 3.57 13.86 -2.88
C VAL A 236 4.58 13.93 -4.02
N GLN A 237 5.87 13.80 -3.72
CA GLN A 237 6.95 13.84 -4.71
C GLN A 237 6.79 12.74 -5.78
N THR A 238 6.28 11.58 -5.39
CA THR A 238 6.00 10.50 -6.34
C THR A 238 4.76 10.80 -7.20
N ILE A 239 3.73 11.46 -6.66
CA ILE A 239 2.59 11.94 -7.47
C ILE A 239 3.03 13.04 -8.43
N ASP A 240 3.94 13.92 -8.02
CA ASP A 240 4.50 14.97 -8.88
C ASP A 240 5.18 14.38 -10.13
N VAL A 241 5.83 13.21 -10.02
CA VAL A 241 6.36 12.49 -11.19
C VAL A 241 5.23 12.16 -12.16
N LEU A 242 4.11 11.61 -11.70
CA LEU A 242 2.96 11.29 -12.56
C LEU A 242 2.37 12.54 -13.20
N ARG A 243 2.19 13.62 -12.41
CA ARG A 243 1.66 14.89 -12.93
C ARG A 243 2.58 15.45 -14.01
N ASN A 244 3.87 15.53 -13.75
CA ASN A 244 4.82 16.10 -14.71
C ASN A 244 4.86 15.26 -16.00
N THR A 245 4.84 13.93 -15.87
CA THR A 245 4.71 13.03 -17.03
C THR A 245 3.39 13.24 -17.78
N LEU A 246 2.26 13.43 -17.09
CA LEU A 246 0.98 13.74 -17.75
C LEU A 246 1.04 15.07 -18.50
N LEU A 247 1.67 16.11 -17.94
CA LEU A 247 1.85 17.39 -18.60
C LEU A 247 2.74 17.28 -19.85
N GLU A 248 3.77 16.45 -19.81
CA GLU A 248 4.59 16.11 -20.99
C GLU A 248 3.76 15.37 -22.05
N VAL A 249 2.91 14.42 -21.63
CA VAL A 249 1.98 13.72 -22.52
C VAL A 249 1.03 14.72 -23.18
N TYR A 250 0.40 15.62 -22.42
CA TYR A 250 -0.45 16.66 -22.99
C TYR A 250 0.29 17.51 -24.01
N SER A 251 1.52 17.92 -23.69
CA SER A 251 2.34 18.76 -24.57
C SER A 251 2.77 18.08 -25.86
N ALA A 252 2.69 16.74 -25.93
CA ALA A 252 3.03 15.98 -27.13
C ALA A 252 1.92 16.00 -28.20
N PHE A 253 0.68 16.34 -27.83
CA PHE A 253 -0.47 16.35 -28.73
C PHE A 253 -0.93 17.78 -29.05
N GLU A 254 -1.53 17.96 -30.23
CA GLU A 254 -2.24 19.19 -30.57
C GLU A 254 -3.67 19.10 -30.01
N TRP A 255 -4.07 20.12 -29.24
CA TRP A 255 -5.37 20.15 -28.57
C TRP A 255 -6.26 21.26 -29.11
N LYS A 256 -7.57 21.00 -29.07
CA LYS A 256 -8.63 21.96 -29.37
C LYS A 256 -9.72 21.95 -28.32
N GLY A 257 -10.34 23.11 -28.13
CA GLY A 257 -11.37 23.35 -27.13
C GLY A 257 -10.85 24.25 -26.01
N GLY A 258 -11.65 24.41 -24.96
CA GLY A 258 -11.25 25.17 -23.77
C GLY A 258 -10.36 24.33 -22.85
N GLU A 259 -9.46 25.01 -22.15
CA GLU A 259 -8.68 24.42 -21.07
C GLU A 259 -9.58 23.92 -19.94
N ARG A 260 -9.13 22.88 -19.22
CA ARG A 260 -9.84 22.33 -18.08
C ARG A 260 -8.91 22.15 -16.89
N LEU A 261 -9.32 22.69 -15.74
CA LEU A 261 -8.61 22.51 -14.48
C LEU A 261 -9.04 21.19 -13.81
N TYR A 262 -8.07 20.49 -13.22
CA TYR A 262 -8.24 19.28 -12.43
C TYR A 262 -7.54 19.42 -11.06
N PRO A 263 -8.03 18.75 -9.99
CA PRO A 263 -9.31 18.02 -9.93
C PRO A 263 -10.51 18.98 -10.02
N SER A 264 -11.57 18.56 -10.73
CA SER A 264 -12.79 19.36 -10.94
C SER A 264 -13.82 19.21 -9.82
#